data_AF-A0A3N2G395-F1
#
_entry.id   AF-A0A3N2G395-F1
#
_cell.length_a   1.000
_cell.length_b   1.000
_cell.length_c   1.000
_cell.angle_alpha   90.00
_cell.angle_beta   90.00
_cell.angle_gamma   90.00
#
_symmetry.space_group_name_H-M   'P 1'
#
loop_
_entity.id
_entity.type
_entity.pdbx_description
1 polymer ?
#
loop_
_entity_poly.entity_id
_entity_poly.type
_entity_poly.pdbx_seq_one_letter_code
_entity_poly.pdbx_strand_id
1 'polypeptide(L)'
;MVESGRATHASRALRRSALPVVAALVWASLTAAPAHAAADDDTLDPGESLQATQSLVSADGSQVAVVEKEGVLSLYAAGGDLRWTSGPGVPGSRLEVRDDGDVALVDETGKVGWHTGTTGADGARLVVEDDGDLVVLDDEDTVVWSAGTATPPTLLNAGSKLEPGAALASQDGRHTLVMSVEGDLQLLGPDARVRWSSGTDVPGASLVLLEDGNLVVRSEPGAILWSTATAGHDDTTLTLQDDGDLVLFDADGAKVWSTGTALGPTGLAATRSLAVGKRLDSPDGRLSLRVDADGLRLELDGNAVWAVIPAVPDEKLQLTLRKSGNLVLRGTDGAVYWSSETAGTKHAALELDAGGVVLRAPTGQELWRADVPPGLFDAATTVTDCADVTTPVPLAATVLTETGIRVHPCMVVAIDALLAAAHADGVDLGGWGWRSNEQQRALRARNCTPSGCRPMTATPGTSRHERGLAIDFTVDGRVVSAGSTGWAWLAQNAHAYGLKNLPGEPWHWSVDGW
;
A
#
# COMPACT_ATOMS: atom_id res chain seq x y z
N MET A 1 41.11 -16.07 -69.97
CA MET A 1 40.99 -17.33 -70.75
C MET A 1 39.52 -17.73 -70.76
N VAL A 2 39.03 -18.29 -71.89
CA VAL A 2 38.00 -19.35 -71.96
C VAL A 2 36.65 -19.02 -71.28
N GLU A 3 35.69 -18.43 -72.00
CA GLU A 3 34.55 -19.07 -72.74
C GLU A 3 33.28 -19.21 -71.88
N SER A 4 32.02 -18.92 -72.29
CA SER A 4 31.32 -18.70 -73.58
C SER A 4 30.61 -19.92 -74.21
N GLY A 5 29.38 -20.22 -73.74
CA GLY A 5 28.34 -21.01 -74.44
C GLY A 5 26.99 -20.86 -73.70
N ARG A 6 25.79 -20.65 -74.26
CA ARG A 6 25.11 -21.10 -75.51
C ARG A 6 24.92 -22.63 -75.58
N ALA A 7 23.76 -23.21 -75.93
CA ALA A 7 22.41 -22.68 -76.27
C ALA A 7 21.33 -23.78 -75.93
N THR A 8 20.06 -23.86 -76.37
CA THR A 8 19.35 -23.35 -77.56
C THR A 8 17.81 -23.26 -77.36
N HIS A 9 17.14 -22.52 -78.26
CA HIS A 9 15.70 -22.29 -78.40
C HIS A 9 14.78 -23.50 -78.74
N ALA A 10 13.48 -23.34 -78.43
CA ALA A 10 12.36 -23.45 -79.39
C ALA A 10 11.23 -22.47 -78.91
N SER A 11 10.63 -21.56 -79.72
CA SER A 11 9.81 -21.72 -80.93
C SER A 11 8.52 -22.52 -80.67
N ARG A 12 7.28 -22.07 -80.95
CA ARG A 12 6.72 -21.03 -81.87
C ARG A 12 5.28 -20.62 -81.39
N ALA A 13 4.85 -19.35 -81.50
CA ALA A 13 3.92 -18.79 -82.52
C ALA A 13 2.46 -19.35 -82.57
N LEU A 14 1.37 -18.61 -82.83
CA LEU A 14 1.12 -17.16 -83.10
C LEU A 14 -0.41 -16.81 -83.05
N ARG A 15 -0.74 -15.53 -82.77
CA ARG A 15 -1.92 -14.72 -83.24
C ARG A 15 -3.35 -14.81 -82.63
N ARG A 16 -3.83 -13.61 -82.26
CA ARG A 16 -5.20 -13.03 -82.36
C ARG A 16 -6.26 -13.63 -81.39
N SER A 17 -7.20 -12.86 -80.83
CA SER A 17 -7.82 -11.60 -81.29
C SER A 17 -8.02 -10.58 -80.15
N ALA A 18 -8.48 -9.36 -80.47
CA ALA A 18 -8.87 -8.33 -79.51
C ALA A 18 -10.32 -7.88 -79.72
N LEU A 19 -11.07 -7.71 -78.61
CA LEU A 19 -12.31 -6.94 -78.42
C LEU A 19 -12.53 -6.85 -76.88
N PRO A 20 -13.23 -5.82 -76.36
CA PRO A 20 -13.19 -5.49 -74.94
C PRO A 20 -14.15 -6.34 -74.09
N VAL A 21 -13.71 -6.70 -72.89
CA VAL A 21 -14.59 -7.10 -71.79
C VAL A 21 -14.83 -5.88 -70.91
N VAL A 22 -16.10 -5.55 -70.63
CA VAL A 22 -16.44 -4.52 -69.65
C VAL A 22 -16.11 -5.04 -68.26
N ALA A 23 -15.05 -4.53 -67.66
CA ALA A 23 -14.71 -4.82 -66.28
C ALA A 23 -15.74 -4.13 -65.36
N ALA A 24 -16.73 -4.90 -64.89
CA ALA A 24 -17.59 -4.45 -63.81
C ALA A 24 -16.75 -4.27 -62.54
N LEU A 25 -16.58 -3.03 -62.09
CA LEU A 25 -15.98 -2.70 -60.80
C LEU A 25 -16.92 -3.15 -59.68
N VAL A 26 -16.84 -4.43 -59.33
CA VAL A 26 -17.36 -4.94 -58.06
C VAL A 26 -16.48 -4.31 -56.98
N TRP A 27 -17.03 -3.30 -56.30
CA TRP A 27 -16.50 -2.85 -55.01
C TRP A 27 -16.74 -3.99 -54.01
N ALA A 28 -15.77 -4.90 -53.93
CA ALA A 28 -15.67 -5.79 -52.80
C ALA A 28 -15.30 -4.92 -51.60
N SER A 29 -16.29 -4.58 -50.77
CA SER A 29 -16.07 -3.92 -49.49
C SER A 29 -15.24 -4.84 -48.61
N LEU A 30 -13.92 -4.65 -48.66
CA LEU A 30 -12.99 -5.16 -47.66
C LEU A 30 -13.28 -4.40 -46.36
N THR A 31 -14.28 -4.87 -45.62
CA THR A 31 -14.35 -4.62 -44.19
C THR A 31 -13.04 -5.14 -43.61
N ALA A 32 -12.18 -4.24 -43.14
CA ALA A 32 -11.07 -4.64 -42.31
C ALA A 32 -11.65 -5.46 -41.14
N ALA A 33 -11.00 -6.56 -40.78
CA ALA A 33 -11.23 -7.13 -39.46
C ALA A 33 -10.83 -6.06 -38.42
N PRO A 34 -11.51 -5.96 -37.27
CA PRO A 34 -11.08 -5.05 -36.21
C PRO A 34 -9.62 -5.35 -35.84
N ALA A 35 -8.87 -4.30 -35.52
CA ALA A 35 -7.52 -4.47 -34.99
C ALA A 35 -7.62 -5.32 -33.71
N HIS A 36 -6.81 -6.36 -33.67
CA HIS A 36 -6.61 -7.16 -32.46
C HIS A 36 -5.29 -6.69 -31.89
N ALA A 37 -5.33 -6.13 -30.69
CA ALA A 37 -4.14 -5.83 -29.91
C ALA A 37 -3.25 -7.08 -29.81
N ALA A 38 -1.94 -6.88 -29.67
CA ALA A 38 -1.09 -7.95 -29.17
C ALA A 38 -1.57 -8.31 -27.76
N ALA A 39 -1.77 -9.61 -27.49
CA ALA A 39 -1.83 -10.04 -26.10
C ALA A 39 -0.43 -9.87 -25.49
N ASP A 40 -0.38 -9.54 -24.19
CA ASP A 40 0.86 -9.29 -23.43
C ASP A 40 1.55 -7.95 -23.76
N ASP A 41 0.79 -6.93 -24.20
CA ASP A 41 1.19 -5.51 -24.28
C ASP A 41 0.64 -4.71 -23.06
N ASP A 42 1.16 -3.52 -22.76
CA ASP A 42 0.71 -2.71 -21.61
C ASP A 42 -0.50 -1.80 -21.90
N THR A 43 -0.73 -1.54 -23.20
CA THR A 43 -1.67 -0.54 -23.72
C THR A 43 -2.70 -1.20 -24.65
N LEU A 44 -3.93 -0.69 -24.62
CA LEU A 44 -4.97 -0.94 -25.63
C LEU A 44 -5.30 0.38 -26.34
N ASP A 45 -5.06 0.43 -27.64
CA ASP A 45 -5.09 1.65 -28.45
C ASP A 45 -6.50 1.99 -29.02
N PRO A 46 -6.74 3.22 -29.51
CA PRO A 46 -7.99 3.63 -30.15
C PRO A 46 -8.47 2.69 -31.27
N GLY A 47 -9.68 2.14 -31.11
CA GLY A 47 -10.30 1.23 -32.08
C GLY A 47 -9.86 -0.24 -31.95
N GLU A 48 -8.98 -0.57 -30.99
CA GLU A 48 -8.62 -1.94 -30.66
C GLU A 48 -9.61 -2.60 -29.68
N SER A 49 -9.55 -3.93 -29.58
CA SER A 49 -10.36 -4.69 -28.63
C SER A 49 -9.64 -5.90 -28.06
N LEU A 50 -9.86 -6.12 -26.76
CA LEU A 50 -9.33 -7.22 -25.97
C LEU A 50 -10.48 -8.22 -25.74
N GLN A 51 -10.41 -9.40 -26.36
CA GLN A 51 -11.46 -10.41 -26.28
C GLN A 51 -11.44 -11.13 -24.92
N ALA A 52 -12.54 -11.80 -24.58
CA ALA A 52 -12.59 -12.68 -23.41
C ALA A 52 -11.42 -13.69 -23.40
N THR A 53 -10.79 -13.83 -22.23
CA THR A 53 -9.53 -14.55 -21.93
C THR A 53 -8.24 -13.96 -22.49
N GLN A 54 -8.25 -12.74 -23.06
CA GLN A 54 -7.03 -11.98 -23.35
C GLN A 54 -6.68 -10.99 -22.22
N SER A 55 -5.43 -10.53 -22.22
CA SER A 55 -4.85 -9.68 -21.18
C SER A 55 -3.91 -8.61 -21.72
N LEU A 56 -3.88 -7.47 -21.03
CA LEU A 56 -2.75 -6.53 -20.99
C LEU A 56 -1.85 -6.88 -19.80
N VAL A 57 -0.57 -6.51 -19.87
CA VAL A 57 0.46 -6.75 -18.85
C VAL A 57 1.31 -5.49 -18.71
N SER A 58 1.56 -5.00 -17.49
CA SER A 58 2.39 -3.80 -17.29
C SER A 58 3.82 -3.98 -17.81
N ALA A 59 4.51 -2.89 -18.11
CA ALA A 59 5.85 -2.91 -18.71
C ALA A 59 6.89 -3.66 -17.86
N ASP A 60 6.76 -3.63 -16.53
CA ASP A 60 7.58 -4.40 -15.59
C ASP A 60 7.11 -5.85 -15.36
N GLY A 61 5.93 -6.22 -15.88
CA GLY A 61 5.29 -7.52 -15.70
C GLY A 61 4.67 -7.75 -14.32
N SER A 62 4.55 -6.73 -13.46
CA SER A 62 4.00 -6.85 -12.11
C SER A 62 2.47 -6.77 -12.05
N GLN A 63 1.81 -6.26 -13.09
CA GLN A 63 0.35 -6.15 -13.20
C GLN A 63 -0.18 -6.87 -14.44
N VAL A 64 -1.41 -7.39 -14.36
CA VAL A 64 -2.11 -8.04 -15.49
C VAL A 64 -3.59 -7.64 -15.46
N ALA A 65 -4.07 -6.98 -16.52
CA ALA A 65 -5.49 -6.68 -16.70
C ALA A 65 -6.12 -7.69 -17.67
N VAL A 66 -7.07 -8.50 -17.19
CA VAL A 66 -7.67 -9.62 -17.93
C VAL A 66 -9.15 -9.36 -18.19
N VAL A 67 -9.63 -9.57 -19.42
CA VAL A 67 -11.07 -9.73 -19.67
C VAL A 67 -11.42 -11.19 -19.37
N GLU A 68 -12.00 -11.46 -18.22
CA GLU A 68 -12.44 -12.80 -17.83
C GLU A 68 -13.51 -13.34 -18.80
N LYS A 69 -13.64 -14.67 -18.86
CA LYS A 69 -14.60 -15.36 -19.74
C LYS A 69 -16.06 -14.96 -19.43
N GLU A 70 -16.31 -14.62 -18.18
CA GLU A 70 -17.55 -14.13 -17.61
C GLU A 70 -17.86 -12.67 -18.03
N GLY A 71 -16.98 -12.03 -18.81
CA GLY A 71 -17.14 -10.69 -19.37
C GLY A 71 -16.87 -9.57 -18.37
N VAL A 72 -15.97 -9.83 -17.42
CA VAL A 72 -15.51 -8.93 -16.36
C VAL A 72 -14.09 -8.48 -16.73
N LEU A 73 -13.77 -7.19 -16.59
CA LEU A 73 -12.37 -6.73 -16.63
C LEU A 73 -11.86 -6.74 -15.19
N SER A 74 -10.76 -7.46 -14.95
CA SER A 74 -10.15 -7.61 -13.63
C SER A 74 -8.65 -7.33 -13.70
N LEU A 75 -8.15 -6.50 -12.79
CA LEU A 75 -6.73 -6.17 -12.64
C LEU A 75 -6.13 -7.00 -11.50
N TYR A 76 -5.01 -7.67 -11.77
CA TYR A 76 -4.28 -8.49 -10.82
C TYR A 76 -2.84 -8.01 -10.68
N ALA A 77 -2.27 -8.11 -9.48
CA ALA A 77 -0.81 -8.14 -9.31
C ALA A 77 -0.25 -9.52 -9.71
N ALA A 78 1.04 -9.61 -10.00
CA ALA A 78 1.73 -10.83 -10.45
C ALA A 78 1.66 -12.03 -9.47
N GLY A 79 1.31 -11.81 -8.20
CA GLY A 79 0.97 -12.87 -7.25
C GLY A 79 -0.40 -13.53 -7.50
N GLY A 80 -1.19 -13.03 -8.44
CA GLY A 80 -2.61 -13.36 -8.62
C GLY A 80 -3.52 -12.65 -7.61
N ASP A 81 -3.08 -11.54 -7.03
CA ASP A 81 -3.88 -10.73 -6.10
C ASP A 81 -4.83 -9.82 -6.90
N LEU A 82 -6.15 -10.00 -6.76
CA LEU A 82 -7.12 -9.13 -7.42
C LEU A 82 -7.05 -7.72 -6.80
N ARG A 83 -6.67 -6.73 -7.61
CA ARG A 83 -6.58 -5.31 -7.23
C ARG A 83 -7.87 -4.56 -7.54
N TRP A 84 -8.42 -4.72 -8.73
CA TRP A 84 -9.63 -4.01 -9.20
C TRP A 84 -10.50 -4.90 -10.09
N THR A 85 -11.79 -4.57 -10.21
CA THR A 85 -12.70 -5.19 -11.18
C THR A 85 -13.79 -4.23 -11.67
N SER A 86 -14.22 -4.36 -12.92
CA SER A 86 -15.36 -3.65 -13.52
C SER A 86 -16.70 -3.94 -12.85
N GLY A 87 -16.77 -4.99 -12.02
CA GLY A 87 -18.02 -5.51 -11.48
C GLY A 87 -18.70 -6.51 -12.44
N PRO A 88 -20.02 -6.73 -12.31
CA PRO A 88 -20.69 -7.88 -12.92
C PRO A 88 -20.69 -7.84 -14.46
N GLY A 89 -20.09 -8.87 -15.06
CA GLY A 89 -19.92 -9.02 -16.50
C GLY A 89 -21.09 -9.68 -17.23
N VAL A 90 -20.94 -9.78 -18.55
CA VAL A 90 -21.80 -10.57 -19.45
C VAL A 90 -20.88 -11.55 -20.21
N PRO A 91 -21.02 -12.89 -20.04
CA PRO A 91 -20.11 -13.84 -20.65
C PRO A 91 -19.98 -13.67 -22.17
N GLY A 92 -18.74 -13.61 -22.66
CA GLY A 92 -18.43 -13.31 -24.06
C GLY A 92 -18.29 -11.82 -24.42
N SER A 93 -18.44 -10.89 -23.46
CA SER A 93 -18.05 -9.49 -23.69
C SER A 93 -16.56 -9.36 -24.03
N ARG A 94 -16.24 -8.41 -24.92
CA ARG A 94 -14.89 -7.89 -25.14
C ARG A 94 -14.76 -6.52 -24.47
N LEU A 95 -13.54 -6.12 -24.16
CA LEU A 95 -13.20 -4.72 -23.89
C LEU A 95 -12.86 -4.05 -25.24
N GLU A 96 -13.30 -2.82 -25.45
CA GLU A 96 -12.90 -2.02 -26.62
C GLU A 96 -12.70 -0.55 -26.25
N VAL A 97 -11.72 0.09 -26.90
CA VAL A 97 -11.47 1.52 -26.82
C VAL A 97 -12.14 2.15 -28.03
N ARG A 98 -13.14 3.01 -27.81
CA ARG A 98 -14.08 3.41 -28.86
C ARG A 98 -13.67 4.73 -29.49
N ASP A 99 -14.04 4.94 -30.76
CA ASP A 99 -13.78 6.16 -31.55
C ASP A 99 -14.25 7.47 -30.87
N ASP A 100 -15.06 7.40 -29.81
CA ASP A 100 -15.57 8.53 -29.03
C ASP A 100 -14.83 8.75 -27.69
N GLY A 101 -13.72 8.07 -27.44
CA GLY A 101 -12.87 8.21 -26.25
C GLY A 101 -13.27 7.36 -25.05
N ASP A 102 -14.39 6.63 -25.13
CA ASP A 102 -14.92 5.81 -24.05
C ASP A 102 -14.39 4.37 -24.11
N VAL A 103 -13.92 3.82 -22.99
CA VAL A 103 -13.43 2.44 -22.92
C VAL A 103 -14.50 1.57 -22.27
N ALA A 104 -14.95 0.53 -22.98
CA ALA A 104 -16.18 -0.18 -22.63
C ALA A 104 -16.09 -1.71 -22.75
N LEU A 105 -16.73 -2.42 -21.82
CA LEU A 105 -17.06 -3.84 -21.95
C LEU A 105 -18.37 -4.00 -22.71
N VAL A 106 -18.32 -4.64 -23.88
CA VAL A 106 -19.42 -4.72 -24.84
C VAL A 106 -19.73 -6.18 -25.20
N ASP A 107 -20.99 -6.58 -25.02
CA ASP A 107 -21.45 -7.96 -25.29
C ASP A 107 -21.59 -8.27 -26.80
N GLU A 108 -21.86 -9.54 -27.13
CA GLU A 108 -22.05 -10.01 -28.52
C GLU A 108 -23.17 -9.28 -29.28
N THR A 109 -24.09 -8.59 -28.59
CA THR A 109 -25.18 -7.82 -29.19
C THR A 109 -24.84 -6.34 -29.44
N GLY A 110 -23.65 -5.89 -29.02
CA GLY A 110 -23.23 -4.49 -29.06
C GLY A 110 -23.72 -3.66 -27.88
N LYS A 111 -24.16 -4.30 -26.79
CA LYS A 111 -24.63 -3.60 -25.58
C LYS A 111 -23.49 -3.45 -24.57
N VAL A 112 -23.27 -2.22 -24.11
CA VAL A 112 -22.35 -1.89 -23.02
C VAL A 112 -22.83 -2.49 -21.69
N GLY A 113 -21.95 -3.22 -21.00
CA GLY A 113 -22.14 -3.71 -19.63
C GLY A 113 -21.48 -2.81 -18.58
N TRP A 114 -20.29 -2.31 -18.89
CA TRP A 114 -19.49 -1.38 -18.07
C TRP A 114 -18.70 -0.46 -19.02
N HIS A 115 -18.37 0.75 -18.56
CA HIS A 115 -17.49 1.67 -19.28
C HIS A 115 -16.84 2.70 -18.33
N THR A 116 -15.78 3.36 -18.78
CA THR A 116 -15.04 4.40 -18.04
C THR A 116 -15.79 5.73 -17.96
N GLY A 117 -16.58 6.08 -18.99
CA GLY A 117 -17.28 7.35 -19.10
C GLY A 117 -16.43 8.48 -19.70
N THR A 118 -15.33 8.16 -20.37
CA THR A 118 -14.34 9.09 -20.93
C THR A 118 -14.72 9.66 -22.31
N THR A 119 -16.01 9.68 -22.64
CA THR A 119 -16.51 10.15 -23.93
C THR A 119 -16.11 11.61 -24.19
N GLY A 120 -15.34 11.85 -25.26
CA GLY A 120 -14.76 13.15 -25.61
C GLY A 120 -13.29 13.33 -25.22
N ALA A 121 -12.62 12.30 -24.68
CA ALA A 121 -11.16 12.21 -24.67
C ALA A 121 -10.69 11.78 -26.07
N ASP A 122 -10.22 12.74 -26.88
CA ASP A 122 -9.68 12.44 -28.21
C ASP A 122 -8.39 11.60 -28.07
N GLY A 123 -8.20 10.63 -28.96
CA GLY A 123 -7.04 9.72 -28.94
C GLY A 123 -6.91 8.81 -27.71
N ALA A 124 -7.96 8.68 -26.89
CA ALA A 124 -7.90 7.95 -25.62
C ALA A 124 -7.40 6.49 -25.76
N ARG A 125 -6.54 6.07 -24.84
CA ARG A 125 -5.99 4.70 -24.74
C ARG A 125 -6.06 4.19 -23.30
N LEU A 126 -6.21 2.89 -23.12
CA LEU A 126 -6.21 2.25 -21.79
C LEU A 126 -4.82 1.67 -21.50
N VAL A 127 -4.23 1.97 -20.35
CA VAL A 127 -2.87 1.53 -19.97
C VAL A 127 -2.90 0.85 -18.60
N VAL A 128 -2.12 -0.24 -18.46
CA VAL A 128 -1.82 -0.87 -17.16
C VAL A 128 -0.48 -0.35 -16.65
N GLU A 129 -0.51 0.45 -15.57
CA GLU A 129 0.70 1.10 -15.05
C GLU A 129 1.43 0.19 -14.04
N ASP A 130 2.76 0.20 -14.06
CA ASP A 130 3.63 -0.62 -13.18
C ASP A 130 3.30 -0.42 -11.68
N ASP A 131 2.80 0.76 -11.29
CA ASP A 131 2.46 1.10 -9.91
C ASP A 131 1.20 0.36 -9.38
N GLY A 132 0.39 -0.23 -10.26
CA GLY A 132 -0.85 -0.91 -9.90
C GLY A 132 -2.14 -0.25 -10.31
N ASP A 133 -2.14 0.91 -10.96
CA ASP A 133 -3.36 1.48 -11.54
C ASP A 133 -3.68 0.92 -12.93
N LEU A 134 -4.93 1.15 -13.33
CA LEU A 134 -5.41 0.96 -14.69
C LEU A 134 -6.04 2.29 -15.11
N VAL A 135 -5.45 2.95 -16.11
CA VAL A 135 -5.78 4.34 -16.46
C VAL A 135 -6.28 4.46 -17.89
N VAL A 136 -7.05 5.52 -18.16
CA VAL A 136 -7.26 6.03 -19.52
C VAL A 136 -6.49 7.33 -19.65
N LEU A 137 -5.59 7.38 -20.64
CA LEU A 137 -4.83 8.56 -21.04
C LEU A 137 -5.42 9.13 -22.34
N ASP A 138 -5.51 10.45 -22.45
CA ASP A 138 -5.83 11.14 -23.72
C ASP A 138 -4.58 11.38 -24.61
N ASP A 139 -4.74 12.13 -25.72
CA ASP A 139 -3.63 12.43 -26.64
C ASP A 139 -2.64 13.49 -26.13
N GLU A 140 -2.90 14.12 -24.97
CA GLU A 140 -1.95 14.96 -24.23
C GLU A 140 -1.32 14.23 -23.02
N ASP A 141 -1.45 12.89 -22.96
CA ASP A 141 -1.00 12.02 -21.86
C ASP A 141 -1.63 12.34 -20.48
N THR A 142 -2.83 12.94 -20.46
CA THR A 142 -3.54 13.25 -19.22
C THR A 142 -4.42 12.08 -18.78
N VAL A 143 -4.32 11.70 -17.50
CA VAL A 143 -5.20 10.70 -16.87
C VAL A 143 -6.63 11.24 -16.78
N VAL A 144 -7.48 10.83 -17.71
CA VAL A 144 -8.92 11.19 -17.76
C VAL A 144 -9.80 10.20 -16.98
N TRP A 145 -9.30 9.00 -16.71
CA TRP A 145 -9.90 8.02 -15.79
C TRP A 145 -8.83 7.14 -15.15
N SER A 146 -9.08 6.66 -13.93
CA SER A 146 -8.21 5.77 -13.16
C SER A 146 -9.06 4.78 -12.38
N ALA A 147 -8.60 3.53 -12.24
CA ALA A 147 -9.21 2.51 -11.40
C ALA A 147 -9.01 2.80 -9.90
N GLY A 148 -7.99 3.59 -9.57
CA GLY A 148 -7.66 4.06 -8.22
C GLY A 148 -6.83 3.07 -7.43
N THR A 149 -6.10 2.16 -8.10
CA THR A 149 -5.32 1.08 -7.48
C THR A 149 -3.80 1.26 -7.49
N ALA A 150 -3.32 2.42 -7.97
CA ALA A 150 -1.97 2.93 -7.77
C ALA A 150 -1.46 2.64 -6.34
N THR A 151 -0.47 1.76 -6.19
CA THR A 151 0.23 1.62 -4.91
C THR A 151 1.30 2.70 -4.78
N PRO A 152 1.29 3.53 -3.70
CA PRO A 152 2.25 4.61 -3.54
C PRO A 152 3.69 4.09 -3.67
N PRO A 153 4.51 4.61 -4.59
CA PRO A 153 5.79 4.00 -4.91
C PRO A 153 6.72 3.97 -3.70
N THR A 154 7.51 2.90 -3.58
CA THR A 154 8.41 2.70 -2.43
C THR A 154 9.71 3.49 -2.51
N LEU A 155 9.95 4.09 -3.68
CA LEU A 155 11.15 4.86 -4.01
C LEU A 155 10.83 6.04 -4.94
N LEU A 156 11.76 7.00 -5.02
CA LEU A 156 11.76 8.11 -5.97
C LEU A 156 13.16 8.22 -6.58
N ASN A 157 13.26 8.23 -7.90
CA ASN A 157 14.54 8.27 -8.63
C ASN A 157 14.99 9.69 -8.95
N ALA A 158 16.27 9.88 -9.26
CA ALA A 158 16.80 11.14 -9.78
C ALA A 158 16.02 11.60 -11.04
N GLY A 159 15.71 12.90 -11.10
CA GLY A 159 14.85 13.52 -12.10
C GLY A 159 13.35 13.45 -11.78
N SER A 160 12.90 12.57 -10.87
CA SER A 160 11.48 12.42 -10.50
C SER A 160 11.03 13.42 -9.43
N LYS A 161 9.70 13.62 -9.35
CA LYS A 161 9.04 14.47 -8.35
C LYS A 161 7.85 13.77 -7.70
N LEU A 162 7.52 14.18 -6.47
CA LEU A 162 6.31 13.81 -5.75
C LEU A 162 5.46 15.08 -5.57
N GLU A 163 4.28 15.06 -6.19
CA GLU A 163 3.38 16.23 -6.27
C GLU A 163 2.62 16.48 -4.96
N PRO A 164 2.15 17.72 -4.71
CA PRO A 164 1.28 18.02 -3.58
C PRO A 164 0.01 17.15 -3.59
N GLY A 165 -0.18 16.37 -2.52
CA GLY A 165 -1.24 15.38 -2.37
C GLY A 165 -0.82 13.93 -2.64
N ALA A 166 0.38 13.71 -3.22
CA ALA A 166 0.94 12.38 -3.47
C ALA A 166 1.80 11.87 -2.28
N ALA A 167 2.11 10.56 -2.31
CA ALA A 167 2.87 9.90 -1.25
C ALA A 167 3.83 8.82 -1.77
N LEU A 168 4.85 8.50 -0.98
CA LEU A 168 5.60 7.24 -1.02
C LEU A 168 5.21 6.36 0.18
N ALA A 169 5.28 5.04 0.06
CA ALA A 169 5.06 4.11 1.17
C ALA A 169 6.31 3.27 1.48
N SER A 170 6.40 2.67 2.67
CA SER A 170 7.31 1.54 2.88
C SER A 170 6.81 0.30 2.13
N GLN A 171 7.68 -0.69 1.90
CA GLN A 171 7.32 -1.91 1.17
C GLN A 171 6.25 -2.74 1.92
N ASP A 172 6.25 -2.67 3.25
CA ASP A 172 5.22 -3.22 4.12
C ASP A 172 3.98 -2.31 4.34
N GLY A 173 3.95 -1.13 3.73
CA GLY A 173 2.86 -0.15 3.83
C GLY A 173 2.67 0.51 5.21
N ARG A 174 3.54 0.23 6.20
CA ARG A 174 3.40 0.76 7.57
C ARG A 174 3.88 2.20 7.74
N HIS A 175 4.70 2.71 6.83
CA HIS A 175 5.20 4.09 6.85
C HIS A 175 4.77 4.82 5.58
N THR A 176 4.58 6.14 5.66
CA THR A 176 4.17 6.94 4.50
C THR A 176 4.86 8.30 4.50
N LEU A 177 5.55 8.64 3.42
CA LEU A 177 6.03 10.00 3.16
C LEU A 177 4.98 10.72 2.32
N VAL A 178 4.31 11.73 2.88
CA VAL A 178 3.27 12.51 2.19
C VAL A 178 3.81 13.90 1.86
N MET A 179 3.66 14.33 0.60
CA MET A 179 3.80 15.74 0.25
C MET A 179 2.43 16.40 0.44
N SER A 180 2.22 17.19 1.49
CA SER A 180 0.91 17.79 1.76
C SER A 180 0.55 18.86 0.73
N VAL A 181 -0.75 19.10 0.49
CA VAL A 181 -1.20 20.14 -0.45
C VAL A 181 -0.95 21.56 0.09
N GLU A 182 -0.82 21.68 1.41
CA GLU A 182 -0.36 22.85 2.16
C GLU A 182 1.16 23.06 2.07
N GLY A 183 1.91 22.08 1.57
CA GLY A 183 3.32 22.18 1.17
C GLY A 183 4.34 21.46 2.05
N ASP A 184 3.94 20.84 3.17
CA ASP A 184 4.90 20.21 4.08
C ASP A 184 5.16 18.75 3.68
N LEU A 185 6.44 18.34 3.67
CA LEU A 185 6.82 16.97 3.40
C LEU A 185 6.91 16.21 4.73
N GLN A 186 5.94 15.34 4.99
CA GLN A 186 5.77 14.67 6.27
C GLN A 186 5.99 13.16 6.16
N LEU A 187 6.95 12.64 6.92
CA LEU A 187 7.09 11.21 7.15
C LEU A 187 6.21 10.79 8.32
N LEU A 188 5.17 10.02 8.03
CA LEU A 188 4.24 9.45 9.00
C LEU A 188 4.70 8.04 9.40
N GLY A 189 4.70 7.77 10.70
CA GLY A 189 4.90 6.41 11.23
C GLY A 189 3.65 5.54 11.10
N PRO A 190 3.70 4.26 11.50
CA PRO A 190 2.53 3.39 11.59
C PRO A 190 1.44 3.95 12.47
N ASP A 191 1.76 4.67 13.56
CA ASP A 191 0.79 5.43 14.38
C ASP A 191 0.17 6.65 13.68
N ALA A 192 0.57 6.92 12.43
CA ALA A 192 0.26 8.08 11.59
C ALA A 192 0.60 9.45 12.21
N ARG A 193 1.43 9.49 13.27
CA ARG A 193 2.07 10.74 13.72
C ARG A 193 3.25 11.06 12.82
N VAL A 194 3.51 12.35 12.62
CA VAL A 194 4.73 12.87 12.01
C VAL A 194 5.95 12.40 12.82
N ARG A 195 6.81 11.58 12.19
CA ARG A 195 8.14 11.17 12.68
C ARG A 195 9.22 12.15 12.23
N TRP A 196 9.05 12.76 11.06
CA TRP A 196 9.92 13.80 10.50
C TRP A 196 9.12 14.71 9.56
N SER A 197 9.48 15.99 9.46
CA SER A 197 8.87 17.00 8.58
C SER A 197 9.94 17.94 8.03
N SER A 198 9.76 18.45 6.81
CA SER A 198 10.62 19.49 6.22
C SER A 198 10.41 20.88 6.83
N GLY A 199 9.24 21.13 7.43
CA GLY A 199 8.85 22.41 8.01
C GLY A 199 8.51 23.47 6.95
N THR A 200 7.86 23.06 5.86
CA THR A 200 7.64 23.89 4.66
C THR A 200 6.17 24.19 4.39
N ASP A 201 5.59 25.20 5.03
CA ASP A 201 4.17 25.55 4.86
C ASP A 201 3.91 26.46 3.62
N VAL A 202 4.11 25.92 2.40
CA VAL A 202 3.87 26.65 1.13
C VAL A 202 2.96 25.85 0.19
N PRO A 203 1.65 26.18 0.09
CA PRO A 203 0.70 25.41 -0.71
C PRO A 203 1.11 25.28 -2.18
N GLY A 204 0.93 24.07 -2.72
CA GLY A 204 1.36 23.74 -4.08
C GLY A 204 2.86 23.47 -4.26
N ALA A 205 3.64 23.38 -3.17
CA ALA A 205 5.01 22.88 -3.26
C ALA A 205 5.05 21.38 -3.62
N SER A 206 6.12 20.96 -4.31
CA SER A 206 6.43 19.57 -4.64
C SER A 206 7.78 19.15 -4.04
N LEU A 207 7.94 17.85 -3.77
CA LEU A 207 9.25 17.24 -3.53
C LEU A 207 9.87 16.84 -4.87
N VAL A 208 11.17 17.06 -5.05
CA VAL A 208 11.89 16.73 -6.28
C VAL A 208 13.25 16.14 -5.91
N LEU A 209 13.61 14.99 -6.50
CA LEU A 209 14.99 14.50 -6.46
C LEU A 209 15.69 14.95 -7.75
N LEU A 210 16.61 15.89 -7.62
CA LEU A 210 17.31 16.47 -8.77
C LEU A 210 18.33 15.48 -9.36
N GLU A 211 18.66 15.64 -10.65
CA GLU A 211 19.65 14.82 -11.36
C GLU A 211 21.05 14.85 -10.70
N ASP A 212 21.37 15.91 -9.95
CA ASP A 212 22.63 16.08 -9.22
C ASP A 212 22.68 15.35 -7.86
N GLY A 213 21.64 14.61 -7.50
CA GLY A 213 21.52 13.88 -6.22
C GLY A 213 20.87 14.65 -5.08
N ASN A 214 20.49 15.91 -5.28
CA ASN A 214 19.92 16.74 -4.24
C ASN A 214 18.39 16.60 -4.14
N LEU A 215 17.90 16.09 -3.02
CA LEU A 215 16.46 16.05 -2.72
C LEU A 215 16.03 17.42 -2.17
N VAL A 216 15.02 18.02 -2.78
CA VAL A 216 14.53 19.36 -2.44
C VAL A 216 13.00 19.41 -2.33
N VAL A 217 12.49 20.19 -1.38
CA VAL A 217 11.10 20.67 -1.45
C VAL A 217 11.13 22.03 -2.15
N ARG A 218 10.28 22.21 -3.16
CA ARG A 218 10.32 23.34 -4.09
C ARG A 218 8.91 23.90 -4.32
N SER A 219 8.73 25.21 -4.15
CA SER A 219 7.47 25.87 -4.50
C SER A 219 7.33 26.00 -6.02
N GLU A 220 6.11 26.21 -6.52
CA GLU A 220 5.94 27.01 -7.74
C GLU A 220 6.24 28.49 -7.38
N PRO A 221 7.01 29.28 -8.17
CA PRO A 221 7.53 29.04 -9.52
C PRO A 221 8.99 28.55 -9.56
N GLY A 222 9.42 27.73 -8.60
CA GLY A 222 10.73 27.05 -8.61
C GLY A 222 11.67 27.34 -7.43
N ALA A 223 11.20 28.01 -6.37
CA ALA A 223 12.05 28.33 -5.21
C ALA A 223 12.28 27.12 -4.31
N ILE A 224 13.53 26.79 -4.01
CA ILE A 224 13.88 25.73 -3.04
C ILE A 224 13.54 26.23 -1.63
N LEU A 225 12.71 25.45 -0.92
CA LEU A 225 12.25 25.71 0.43
C LEU A 225 13.04 24.90 1.47
N TRP A 226 13.37 23.66 1.12
CA TRP A 226 14.15 22.73 1.93
C TRP A 226 15.04 21.85 1.01
N SER A 227 16.16 21.34 1.52
CA SER A 227 17.13 20.55 0.75
C SER A 227 17.94 19.60 1.65
N THR A 228 18.27 18.41 1.15
CA THR A 228 19.23 17.47 1.81
C THR A 228 20.68 17.91 1.67
N ALA A 229 20.98 18.79 0.71
CA ALA A 229 22.33 19.24 0.34
C ALA A 229 23.27 18.11 -0.15
N THR A 230 22.70 17.07 -0.78
CA THR A 230 23.40 15.90 -1.33
C THR A 230 23.83 16.06 -2.81
N ALA A 231 23.99 17.31 -3.28
CA ALA A 231 24.41 17.60 -4.65
C ALA A 231 25.83 17.08 -4.95
N GLY A 232 26.02 16.50 -6.14
CA GLY A 232 27.24 15.82 -6.56
C GLY A 232 27.22 14.30 -6.39
N HIS A 233 26.03 13.70 -6.23
CA HIS A 233 25.80 12.26 -6.20
C HIS A 233 24.80 11.89 -7.30
N ASP A 234 25.30 11.66 -8.52
CA ASP A 234 24.46 11.29 -9.66
C ASP A 234 23.78 9.92 -9.44
N ASP A 235 22.69 9.65 -10.16
CA ASP A 235 21.90 8.39 -10.12
C ASP A 235 21.37 7.98 -8.72
N THR A 236 21.15 8.92 -7.79
CA THR A 236 20.58 8.61 -6.46
C THR A 236 19.14 8.11 -6.51
N THR A 237 18.79 7.28 -5.53
CA THR A 237 17.42 6.84 -5.24
C THR A 237 17.02 7.20 -3.80
N LEU A 238 15.86 7.81 -3.62
CA LEU A 238 15.18 7.94 -2.33
C LEU A 238 14.37 6.67 -2.05
N THR A 239 14.41 6.12 -0.85
CA THR A 239 13.66 4.92 -0.46
C THR A 239 13.08 5.08 0.94
N LEU A 240 11.81 4.71 1.13
CA LEU A 240 11.21 4.60 2.45
C LEU A 240 11.26 3.14 2.92
N GLN A 241 11.97 2.88 4.02
CA GLN A 241 12.23 1.52 4.50
C GLN A 241 11.16 1.04 5.49
N ASP A 242 11.01 -0.29 5.64
CA ASP A 242 10.04 -0.92 6.55
C ASP A 242 10.30 -0.66 8.05
N ASP A 243 11.50 -0.22 8.41
CA ASP A 243 11.79 0.27 9.75
C ASP A 243 11.40 1.75 9.95
N GLY A 244 11.05 2.47 8.88
CA GLY A 244 10.67 3.87 8.93
C GLY A 244 11.82 4.87 8.78
N ASP A 245 13.03 4.46 8.39
CA ASP A 245 14.02 5.41 7.87
C ASP A 245 13.66 5.80 6.43
N LEU A 246 13.70 7.09 6.12
CA LEU A 246 13.67 7.59 4.74
C LEU A 246 15.11 7.90 4.33
N VAL A 247 15.59 7.25 3.28
CA VAL A 247 17.02 7.18 2.94
C VAL A 247 17.28 7.63 1.50
N LEU A 248 18.32 8.44 1.28
CA LEU A 248 18.95 8.58 -0.03
C LEU A 248 20.14 7.62 -0.12
N PHE A 249 20.15 6.81 -1.18
CA PHE A 249 21.29 6.01 -1.62
C PHE A 249 21.88 6.60 -2.91
N ASP A 250 23.20 6.53 -3.06
CA ASP A 250 23.88 6.78 -4.34
C ASP A 250 23.97 5.51 -5.22
N ALA A 251 24.54 5.64 -6.42
CA ALA A 251 24.68 4.56 -7.40
C ALA A 251 25.49 3.33 -6.92
N ASP A 252 26.39 3.50 -5.94
CA ASP A 252 27.14 2.39 -5.30
C ASP A 252 26.33 1.72 -4.16
N GLY A 253 25.12 2.22 -3.88
CA GLY A 253 24.27 1.77 -2.78
C GLY A 253 24.69 2.32 -1.42
N ALA A 254 25.53 3.36 -1.36
CA ALA A 254 25.94 3.98 -0.11
C ALA A 254 24.89 5.00 0.36
N LYS A 255 24.59 4.99 1.68
CA LYS A 255 23.65 5.93 2.28
C LYS A 255 24.27 7.32 2.41
N VAL A 256 23.81 8.26 1.59
CA VAL A 256 24.30 9.66 1.57
C VAL A 256 23.53 10.56 2.54
N TRP A 257 22.25 10.26 2.81
CA TRP A 257 21.41 10.97 3.78
C TRP A 257 20.30 10.06 4.34
N SER A 258 19.83 10.31 5.57
CA SER A 258 18.52 9.81 6.01
C SER A 258 17.88 10.68 7.09
N THR A 259 16.57 10.51 7.29
CA THR A 259 15.80 11.16 8.38
C THR A 259 16.23 10.70 9.77
N GLY A 260 16.77 9.49 9.91
CA GLY A 260 17.19 8.90 11.19
C GLY A 260 16.02 8.36 12.01
N THR A 261 14.89 8.09 11.36
CA THR A 261 13.59 7.76 12.00
C THR A 261 13.36 6.27 12.23
N ALA A 262 14.26 5.41 11.74
CA ALA A 262 14.27 3.95 11.94
C ALA A 262 13.82 3.51 13.34
N LEU A 263 12.72 2.75 13.42
CA LEU A 263 12.26 2.06 14.61
C LEU A 263 13.22 0.91 14.95
N GLY A 264 13.45 0.72 16.25
CA GLY A 264 14.18 -0.43 16.79
C GLY A 264 13.37 -1.72 16.61
N PRO A 265 14.05 -2.90 16.69
CA PRO A 265 13.36 -4.18 16.58
C PRO A 265 12.35 -4.37 17.73
N THR A 266 11.22 -5.00 17.44
CA THR A 266 10.09 -5.21 18.37
C THR A 266 10.38 -6.18 19.53
N GLY A 267 11.56 -6.78 19.56
CA GLY A 267 11.94 -7.73 20.60
C GLY A 267 13.41 -8.09 20.65
N LEU A 268 13.81 -8.77 21.73
CA LEU A 268 15.15 -9.26 21.99
C LEU A 268 15.11 -10.78 22.17
N ALA A 269 15.52 -11.51 21.13
CA ALA A 269 15.62 -12.97 21.16
C ALA A 269 16.68 -13.47 22.17
N ALA A 270 16.50 -14.69 22.67
CA ALA A 270 17.40 -15.30 23.65
C ALA A 270 18.88 -15.22 23.22
N THR A 271 19.75 -14.87 24.18
CA THR A 271 21.21 -14.60 24.02
C THR A 271 21.61 -13.35 23.25
N ARG A 272 20.66 -12.53 22.80
CA ARG A 272 20.95 -11.16 22.37
C ARG A 272 21.03 -10.20 23.57
N SER A 273 21.62 -9.05 23.31
CA SER A 273 21.85 -7.99 24.27
C SER A 273 21.58 -6.62 23.65
N LEU A 274 21.06 -5.70 24.44
CA LEU A 274 20.83 -4.29 24.11
C LEU A 274 21.80 -3.45 24.96
N ALA A 275 22.62 -2.61 24.33
CA ALA A 275 23.65 -1.79 25.00
C ALA A 275 23.25 -0.30 25.02
N VAL A 276 23.98 0.52 25.77
CA VAL A 276 23.82 1.98 25.80
C VAL A 276 23.68 2.58 24.40
N GLY A 277 22.68 3.46 24.23
CA GLY A 277 22.34 4.10 22.96
C GLY A 277 21.54 3.21 22.00
N LYS A 278 21.00 2.07 22.45
CA LYS A 278 20.10 1.20 21.67
C LYS A 278 18.74 1.04 22.34
N ARG A 279 17.72 0.80 21.51
CA ARG A 279 16.33 0.62 21.91
C ARG A 279 15.69 -0.58 21.20
N LEU A 280 14.62 -1.10 21.80
CA LEU A 280 13.56 -1.85 21.13
C LEU A 280 12.36 -0.89 21.04
N ASP A 281 11.60 -0.92 19.94
CA ASP A 281 10.38 -0.11 19.80
C ASP A 281 9.18 -1.00 19.48
N SER A 282 7.98 -0.62 19.92
CA SER A 282 6.73 -1.31 19.55
C SER A 282 6.44 -1.22 18.04
N PRO A 283 5.57 -2.09 17.48
CA PRO A 283 5.21 -2.04 16.05
C PRO A 283 4.65 -0.70 15.56
N ASP A 284 4.09 0.12 16.46
CA ASP A 284 3.60 1.48 16.19
C ASP A 284 4.64 2.58 16.45
N GLY A 285 5.78 2.24 17.05
CA GLY A 285 6.87 3.14 17.43
C GLY A 285 6.55 4.10 18.59
N ARG A 286 5.48 3.87 19.36
CA ARG A 286 5.12 4.73 20.51
C ARG A 286 5.79 4.33 21.81
N LEU A 287 6.05 3.04 22.01
CA LEU A 287 6.66 2.49 23.20
C LEU A 287 8.11 2.09 22.90
N SER A 288 9.07 2.66 23.63
CA SER A 288 10.50 2.37 23.49
C SER A 288 11.08 1.77 24.76
N LEU A 289 11.75 0.62 24.67
CA LEU A 289 12.62 0.11 25.73
C LEU A 289 14.07 0.50 25.42
N ARG A 290 14.59 1.50 26.13
CA ARG A 290 15.87 2.16 25.86
C ARG A 290 16.90 1.86 26.95
N VAL A 291 18.14 1.57 26.55
CA VAL A 291 19.29 1.49 27.46
C VAL A 291 20.16 2.72 27.25
N ASP A 292 20.38 3.47 28.32
CA ASP A 292 21.22 4.66 28.38
C ASP A 292 22.26 4.53 29.50
N ALA A 293 23.22 5.45 29.55
CA ALA A 293 24.26 5.42 30.58
C ALA A 293 23.70 5.63 32.00
N ASP A 294 22.53 6.23 32.15
CA ASP A 294 21.86 6.46 33.43
C ASP A 294 20.86 5.37 33.82
N GLY A 295 20.56 4.39 32.95
CA GLY A 295 19.68 3.26 33.28
C GLY A 295 19.00 2.58 32.10
N LEU A 296 18.01 1.75 32.44
CA LEU A 296 17.05 1.14 31.53
C LEU A 296 15.72 1.87 31.69
N ARG A 297 15.11 2.31 30.58
CA ARG A 297 13.86 3.07 30.55
C ARG A 297 12.87 2.39 29.62
N LEU A 298 11.61 2.30 30.05
CA LEU A 298 10.46 2.09 29.18
C LEU A 298 9.79 3.46 29.02
N GLU A 299 9.65 3.92 27.78
CA GLU A 299 9.21 5.27 27.46
C GLU A 299 8.01 5.22 26.52
N LEU A 300 6.95 5.98 26.81
CA LEU A 300 5.77 6.13 25.96
C LEU A 300 5.73 7.55 25.40
N ASP A 301 5.67 7.67 24.07
CA ASP A 301 5.77 8.94 23.33
C ASP A 301 6.96 9.81 23.84
N GLY A 302 8.09 9.17 24.16
CA GLY A 302 9.30 9.80 24.70
C GLY A 302 9.30 10.11 26.21
N ASN A 303 8.26 9.72 26.96
CA ASN A 303 8.16 9.96 28.41
C ASN A 303 8.41 8.66 29.19
N ALA A 304 9.38 8.63 30.10
CA ALA A 304 9.69 7.44 30.89
C ALA A 304 8.54 7.06 31.84
N VAL A 305 7.92 5.91 31.57
CA VAL A 305 6.77 5.35 32.31
C VAL A 305 7.16 4.25 33.29
N TRP A 306 8.27 3.55 33.04
CA TRP A 306 8.92 2.63 33.98
C TRP A 306 10.44 2.72 33.80
N ALA A 307 11.23 2.54 34.86
CA ALA A 307 12.68 2.62 34.76
C ALA A 307 13.42 1.81 35.85
N VAL A 308 14.63 1.39 35.51
CA VAL A 308 15.66 0.88 36.43
C VAL A 308 16.85 1.83 36.33
N ILE A 309 17.07 2.61 37.39
CA ILE A 309 18.12 3.64 37.47
C ILE A 309 19.21 3.18 38.45
N PRO A 310 20.41 2.81 37.97
CA PRO A 310 21.60 2.65 38.80
C PRO A 310 21.93 3.85 39.69
N ALA A 311 22.50 3.59 40.86
CA ALA A 311 22.95 4.65 41.78
C ALA A 311 24.16 5.47 41.25
N VAL A 312 24.84 4.97 40.22
CA VAL A 312 25.94 5.63 39.49
C VAL A 312 25.78 5.27 38.00
N PRO A 313 25.84 6.23 37.07
CA PRO A 313 25.83 5.96 35.63
C PRO A 313 27.00 5.06 35.17
N ASP A 314 26.77 4.25 34.14
CA ASP A 314 27.78 3.41 33.49
C ASP A 314 27.53 3.36 31.97
N GLU A 315 28.48 3.90 31.20
CA GLU A 315 28.42 4.01 29.74
C GLU A 315 28.41 2.67 29.00
N LYS A 316 28.53 1.53 29.71
CA LYS A 316 28.49 0.18 29.13
C LYS A 316 27.39 -0.68 29.76
N LEU A 317 26.34 -0.05 30.31
CA LEU A 317 25.11 -0.76 30.68
C LEU A 317 24.60 -1.61 29.51
N GLN A 318 24.22 -2.84 29.85
CA GLN A 318 23.78 -3.82 28.89
C GLN A 318 22.63 -4.67 29.45
N LEU A 319 21.47 -4.56 28.83
CA LEU A 319 20.36 -5.49 29.01
C LEU A 319 20.67 -6.77 28.23
N THR A 320 20.50 -7.94 28.85
CA THR A 320 20.82 -9.24 28.21
C THR A 320 19.83 -10.32 28.60
N LEU A 321 19.22 -10.97 27.61
CA LEU A 321 18.33 -12.12 27.82
C LEU A 321 19.14 -13.43 27.83
N ARG A 322 19.23 -14.09 28.99
CA ARG A 322 20.11 -15.25 29.18
C ARG A 322 19.51 -16.55 28.63
N LYS A 323 20.38 -17.54 28.36
CA LYS A 323 19.99 -18.93 28.02
C LYS A 323 19.06 -19.58 29.06
N SER A 324 19.00 -19.04 30.29
CA SER A 324 18.14 -19.49 31.38
C SER A 324 16.73 -18.87 31.39
N GLY A 325 16.40 -17.99 30.44
CA GLY A 325 15.15 -17.22 30.44
C GLY A 325 15.21 -15.89 31.19
N ASN A 326 16.22 -15.70 32.05
CA ASN A 326 16.32 -14.48 32.86
C ASN A 326 16.89 -13.29 32.08
N LEU A 327 16.13 -12.20 32.01
CA LEU A 327 16.56 -10.89 31.56
C LEU A 327 17.32 -10.18 32.69
N VAL A 328 18.47 -9.58 32.39
CA VAL A 328 19.25 -8.80 33.38
C VAL A 328 19.82 -7.52 32.80
N LEU A 329 19.88 -6.47 33.61
CA LEU A 329 20.68 -5.28 33.36
C LEU A 329 22.03 -5.40 34.08
N ARG A 330 23.14 -5.21 33.36
CA ARG A 330 24.51 -5.30 33.90
C ARG A 330 25.39 -4.14 33.46
N GLY A 331 26.37 -3.81 34.30
CA GLY A 331 27.43 -2.83 33.99
C GLY A 331 28.79 -3.47 33.69
N THR A 332 29.80 -2.61 33.56
CA THR A 332 31.17 -2.87 33.11
C THR A 332 31.91 -3.91 33.96
N ASP A 333 31.67 -3.95 35.27
CA ASP A 333 32.29 -4.89 36.22
C ASP A 333 31.59 -6.26 36.26
N GLY A 334 30.47 -6.41 35.54
CA GLY A 334 29.63 -7.60 35.53
C GLY A 334 28.58 -7.64 36.65
N ALA A 335 28.47 -6.60 37.48
CA ALA A 335 27.41 -6.46 38.49
C ALA A 335 26.02 -6.52 37.86
N VAL A 336 25.06 -7.05 38.61
CA VAL A 336 23.65 -7.10 38.21
C VAL A 336 22.95 -5.95 38.91
N TYR A 337 22.53 -4.95 38.13
CA TYR A 337 21.75 -3.81 38.63
C TYR A 337 20.28 -4.16 38.75
N TRP A 338 19.78 -5.04 37.87
CA TRP A 338 18.41 -5.57 37.90
C TRP A 338 18.30 -6.91 37.18
N SER A 339 17.26 -7.67 37.54
CA SER A 339 16.95 -9.02 37.05
C SER A 339 15.44 -9.22 37.03
N SER A 340 14.89 -9.85 35.98
CA SER A 340 13.48 -10.26 35.92
C SER A 340 13.14 -11.45 36.82
N GLU A 341 14.16 -12.13 37.35
CA GLU A 341 14.08 -13.33 38.22
C GLU A 341 13.48 -14.60 37.58
N THR A 342 13.11 -14.54 36.30
CA THR A 342 12.54 -15.63 35.45
C THR A 342 13.51 -16.76 35.08
N ALA A 343 14.46 -17.09 35.95
CA ALA A 343 15.47 -18.12 35.71
C ALA A 343 14.89 -19.54 35.77
N GLY A 344 14.66 -20.14 34.60
CA GLY A 344 14.24 -21.53 34.43
C GLY A 344 13.75 -21.82 33.01
N THR A 345 13.03 -20.85 32.42
CA THR A 345 12.37 -21.01 31.12
C THR A 345 13.32 -20.70 29.96
N LYS A 346 13.99 -21.73 29.44
CA LYS A 346 14.85 -21.59 28.25
C LYS A 346 14.05 -21.08 27.04
N HIS A 347 14.74 -20.39 26.13
CA HIS A 347 14.18 -19.86 24.88
C HIS A 347 13.06 -18.82 25.06
N ALA A 348 12.93 -18.20 26.24
CA ALA A 348 12.11 -17.01 26.39
C ALA A 348 12.52 -15.90 25.41
N ALA A 349 11.56 -15.05 25.04
CA ALA A 349 11.74 -13.88 24.19
C ALA A 349 11.23 -12.63 24.92
N LEU A 350 11.91 -11.50 24.73
CA LEU A 350 11.43 -10.19 25.18
C LEU A 350 10.75 -9.51 23.99
N GLU A 351 9.54 -9.00 24.18
CA GLU A 351 8.67 -8.42 23.16
C GLU A 351 8.07 -7.10 23.69
N LEU A 352 7.75 -6.15 22.80
CA LEU A 352 6.99 -4.95 23.15
C LEU A 352 5.58 -5.07 22.55
N ASP A 353 4.57 -5.02 23.41
CA ASP A 353 3.15 -4.98 23.02
C ASP A 353 2.52 -3.62 23.35
N ALA A 354 1.26 -3.42 22.97
CA ALA A 354 0.52 -2.18 23.23
C ALA A 354 0.15 -1.96 24.71
N GLY A 355 0.62 -2.81 25.64
CA GLY A 355 0.47 -2.66 27.09
C GLY A 355 1.79 -2.47 27.85
N GLY A 356 2.94 -2.87 27.29
CA GLY A 356 4.24 -2.74 27.93
C GLY A 356 5.34 -3.59 27.28
N VAL A 357 6.41 -3.84 28.04
CA VAL A 357 7.44 -4.81 27.66
C VAL A 357 7.19 -6.14 28.37
N VAL A 358 7.25 -7.25 27.62
CA VAL A 358 6.84 -8.58 28.07
C VAL A 358 7.92 -9.60 27.80
N LEU A 359 8.20 -10.45 28.80
CA LEU A 359 9.10 -11.59 28.69
C LEU A 359 8.25 -12.86 28.63
N ARG A 360 8.08 -13.44 27.44
CA ARG A 360 7.24 -14.62 27.20
C ARG A 360 8.06 -15.91 27.10
N ALA A 361 7.44 -17.01 27.50
CA ALA A 361 7.91 -18.37 27.26
C ALA A 361 7.63 -18.80 25.80
N PRO A 362 8.31 -19.84 25.27
CA PRO A 362 7.96 -20.46 23.99
C PRO A 362 6.53 -21.02 23.89
N THR A 363 5.80 -21.08 25.00
CA THR A 363 4.39 -21.49 25.10
C THR A 363 3.41 -20.31 25.11
N GLY A 364 3.87 -19.08 24.85
CA GLY A 364 3.10 -17.84 24.98
C GLY A 364 2.90 -17.35 26.41
N GLN A 365 3.16 -18.21 27.42
CA GLN A 365 3.03 -17.86 28.84
C GLN A 365 3.91 -16.65 29.20
N GLU A 366 3.30 -15.62 29.77
CA GLU A 366 4.01 -14.49 30.36
C GLU A 366 4.81 -14.92 31.59
N LEU A 367 6.09 -14.55 31.63
CA LEU A 367 7.02 -14.84 32.73
C LEU A 367 7.28 -13.60 33.59
N TRP A 368 7.29 -12.42 32.96
CA TRP A 368 7.48 -11.11 33.57
C TRP A 368 7.00 -10.01 32.59
N ARG A 369 6.54 -8.88 33.12
CA ARG A 369 6.15 -7.68 32.37
C ARG A 369 6.61 -6.43 33.12
N ALA A 370 6.90 -5.35 32.39
CA ALA A 370 6.79 -3.99 32.92
C ALA A 370 5.71 -3.24 32.14
N ASP A 371 4.60 -2.98 32.82
CA ASP A 371 3.44 -2.30 32.29
C ASP A 371 3.68 -0.81 32.08
N VAL A 372 2.99 -0.23 31.10
CA VAL A 372 2.67 1.19 31.12
C VAL A 372 1.59 1.44 32.18
N PRO A 373 1.73 2.43 33.07
CA PRO A 373 0.70 2.76 34.06
C PRO A 373 -0.67 3.05 33.41
N PRO A 374 -1.78 2.51 33.95
CA PRO A 374 -3.11 2.74 33.41
C PRO A 374 -3.45 4.24 33.27
N GLY A 375 -3.89 4.65 32.08
CA GLY A 375 -4.17 6.04 31.75
C GLY A 375 -2.98 6.88 31.29
N LEU A 376 -1.78 6.31 31.12
CA LEU A 376 -0.66 6.98 30.42
C LEU A 376 -0.59 6.60 28.93
N PHE A 377 -0.99 5.39 28.56
CA PHE A 377 -1.77 5.29 27.32
C PHE A 377 -3.02 6.12 27.56
N ASP A 378 -3.20 7.19 26.79
CA ASP A 378 -4.34 8.08 26.95
C ASP A 378 -5.62 7.30 26.67
N ALA A 379 -6.25 6.88 27.76
CA ALA A 379 -7.25 5.84 27.71
C ALA A 379 -8.57 6.48 27.33
N ALA A 380 -8.83 6.45 26.03
CA ALA A 380 -10.15 6.18 25.49
C ALA A 380 -10.69 4.78 25.93
N THR A 381 -10.48 4.43 27.19
CA THR A 381 -11.39 3.61 28.00
C THR A 381 -12.22 4.53 28.92
N THR A 382 -12.65 5.70 28.40
CA THR A 382 -14.09 5.70 28.12
C THR A 382 -14.34 4.53 27.18
N VAL A 383 -14.89 3.43 27.70
CA VAL A 383 -15.70 2.55 26.86
C VAL A 383 -16.96 3.35 26.53
N THR A 384 -16.76 4.34 25.67
CA THR A 384 -17.76 4.96 24.82
C THR A 384 -18.43 3.78 24.15
N ASP A 385 -19.73 3.60 24.36
CA ASP A 385 -20.46 2.61 23.56
C ASP A 385 -20.17 2.95 22.09
N CYS A 386 -19.89 1.97 21.24
CA CYS A 386 -19.63 2.29 19.84
C CYS A 386 -20.85 2.98 19.17
N ALA A 387 -22.04 2.90 19.78
CA ALA A 387 -23.21 3.72 19.43
C ALA A 387 -23.08 5.22 19.76
N ASP A 388 -22.32 5.61 20.80
CA ASP A 388 -22.09 7.02 21.18
C ASP A 388 -21.09 7.72 20.22
N VAL A 389 -20.28 6.96 19.47
CA VAL A 389 -19.28 7.48 18.50
C VAL A 389 -20.00 7.94 17.22
N THR A 390 -20.69 9.08 17.34
CA THR A 390 -21.64 9.60 16.35
C THR A 390 -21.04 10.53 15.30
N THR A 391 -19.78 10.96 15.47
CA THR A 391 -19.04 11.87 14.57
C THR A 391 -17.67 11.29 14.20
N PRO A 392 -17.00 11.79 13.14
CA PRO A 392 -15.58 11.51 12.91
C PRO A 392 -14.73 11.76 14.15
N VAL A 393 -13.66 10.98 14.28
CA VAL A 393 -12.67 11.09 15.35
C VAL A 393 -11.31 11.47 14.75
N PRO A 394 -10.51 12.32 15.41
CA PRO A 394 -9.13 12.54 14.99
C PRO A 394 -8.30 11.27 15.22
N LEU A 395 -7.18 11.15 14.51
CA LEU A 395 -6.22 10.05 14.65
C LEU A 395 -5.85 9.75 16.12
N ALA A 396 -5.61 10.79 16.91
CA ALA A 396 -5.22 10.69 18.32
C ALA A 396 -6.30 10.06 19.23
N ALA A 397 -7.54 9.89 18.74
CA ALA A 397 -8.63 9.19 19.42
C ALA A 397 -8.84 7.75 18.88
N THR A 398 -7.79 7.14 18.32
CA THR A 398 -7.78 5.77 17.81
C THR A 398 -6.54 5.00 18.27
N VAL A 399 -6.61 3.67 18.23
CA VAL A 399 -5.54 2.75 18.67
C VAL A 399 -5.29 1.67 17.61
N LEU A 400 -4.17 0.97 17.72
CA LEU A 400 -3.95 -0.28 16.99
C LEU A 400 -4.46 -1.48 17.77
N THR A 401 -4.94 -2.46 17.01
CA THR A 401 -4.98 -3.88 17.38
C THR A 401 -3.57 -4.47 17.41
N GLU A 402 -3.40 -5.65 18.02
CA GLU A 402 -2.10 -6.36 18.08
C GLU A 402 -1.50 -6.65 16.69
N THR A 403 -2.33 -6.77 15.64
CA THR A 403 -1.89 -6.99 14.25
C THR A 403 -1.73 -5.71 13.40
N GLY A 404 -2.02 -4.54 13.97
CA GLY A 404 -1.80 -3.25 13.30
C GLY A 404 -3.00 -2.65 12.55
N ILE A 405 -4.20 -3.23 12.64
CA ILE A 405 -5.44 -2.57 12.17
C ILE A 405 -5.79 -1.43 13.13
N ARG A 406 -5.95 -0.20 12.62
CA ARG A 406 -6.33 0.98 13.43
C ARG A 406 -7.84 1.08 13.62
N VAL A 407 -8.31 1.15 14.86
CA VAL A 407 -9.75 1.19 15.19
C VAL A 407 -10.07 2.20 16.30
N HIS A 408 -11.34 2.51 16.49
CA HIS A 408 -11.79 3.23 17.66
C HIS A 408 -11.54 2.37 18.92
N PRO A 409 -11.13 2.95 20.06
CA PRO A 409 -10.75 2.18 21.24
C PRO A 409 -11.93 1.40 21.87
N CYS A 410 -13.18 1.74 21.55
CA CYS A 410 -14.36 0.92 21.90
C CYS A 410 -14.37 -0.47 21.24
N MET A 411 -13.66 -0.65 20.12
CA MET A 411 -13.62 -1.91 19.37
C MET A 411 -12.39 -2.77 19.65
N VAL A 412 -11.25 -2.18 20.02
CA VAL A 412 -9.94 -2.85 19.95
C VAL A 412 -9.93 -4.26 20.57
N VAL A 413 -10.41 -4.38 21.81
CA VAL A 413 -10.49 -5.66 22.56
C VAL A 413 -11.35 -6.72 21.84
N ALA A 414 -12.42 -6.30 21.15
CA ALA A 414 -13.27 -7.21 20.39
C ALA A 414 -12.61 -7.63 19.06
N ILE A 415 -11.79 -6.76 18.46
CA ILE A 415 -11.08 -7.05 17.21
C ILE A 415 -9.84 -7.91 17.48
N ASP A 416 -9.06 -7.65 18.52
CA ASP A 416 -7.95 -8.52 18.93
C ASP A 416 -8.46 -9.96 19.22
N ALA A 417 -9.59 -10.07 19.94
CA ALA A 417 -10.23 -11.36 20.21
C ALA A 417 -10.83 -12.03 18.96
N LEU A 418 -11.19 -11.27 17.92
CA LEU A 418 -11.63 -11.78 16.62
C LEU A 418 -10.44 -12.33 15.84
N LEU A 419 -9.38 -11.53 15.71
CA LEU A 419 -8.16 -11.85 14.96
C LEU A 419 -7.47 -13.08 15.55
N ALA A 420 -7.30 -13.13 16.87
CA ALA A 420 -6.71 -14.27 17.57
C ALA A 420 -7.54 -15.56 17.42
N ALA A 421 -8.88 -15.46 17.35
CA ALA A 421 -9.74 -16.61 17.13
C ALA A 421 -9.67 -17.11 15.67
N ALA A 422 -9.66 -16.20 14.69
CA ALA A 422 -9.49 -16.55 13.29
C ALA A 422 -8.14 -17.23 13.04
N HIS A 423 -7.05 -16.67 13.58
CA HIS A 423 -5.72 -17.26 13.49
C HIS A 423 -5.66 -18.65 14.17
N ALA A 424 -6.33 -18.84 15.30
CA ALA A 424 -6.43 -20.15 15.97
C ALA A 424 -7.20 -21.21 15.15
N ASP A 425 -8.17 -20.79 14.33
CA ASP A 425 -8.88 -21.63 13.35
C ASP A 425 -8.10 -21.78 12.02
N GLY A 426 -6.93 -21.16 11.88
CA GLY A 426 -6.08 -21.23 10.69
C GLY A 426 -6.45 -20.25 9.58
N VAL A 427 -7.06 -19.11 9.92
CA VAL A 427 -7.47 -18.03 9.01
C VAL A 427 -6.75 -16.74 9.41
N ASP A 428 -5.68 -16.38 8.70
CA ASP A 428 -4.85 -15.22 9.07
C ASP A 428 -5.47 -13.92 8.55
N LEU A 429 -6.14 -13.19 9.45
CA LEU A 429 -6.89 -11.97 9.12
C LEU A 429 -6.07 -10.69 9.37
N GLY A 430 -6.18 -9.74 8.44
CA GLY A 430 -5.66 -8.37 8.55
C GLY A 430 -6.70 -7.36 8.06
N GLY A 431 -6.27 -6.14 7.72
CA GLY A 431 -7.13 -5.15 7.07
C GLY A 431 -6.82 -3.69 7.43
N TRP A 432 -7.65 -2.78 6.90
CA TRP A 432 -7.52 -1.33 7.14
C TRP A 432 -8.77 -0.78 7.82
N GLY A 433 -8.58 -0.10 8.95
CA GLY A 433 -9.67 0.50 9.72
C GLY A 433 -9.80 2.01 9.51
N TRP A 434 -9.43 2.82 10.50
CA TRP A 434 -9.62 4.27 10.48
C TRP A 434 -8.96 4.96 9.28
N ARG A 435 -9.67 5.93 8.69
CA ARG A 435 -9.12 6.91 7.73
C ARG A 435 -9.59 8.32 8.08
N SER A 436 -8.78 9.34 7.80
CA SER A 436 -9.09 10.71 8.17
C SER A 436 -10.28 11.29 7.38
N ASN A 437 -10.89 12.35 7.91
CA ASN A 437 -11.94 13.12 7.23
C ASN A 437 -11.44 13.82 5.95
N GLU A 438 -10.12 13.96 5.78
CA GLU A 438 -9.47 14.41 4.53
C GLU A 438 -9.22 13.27 3.56
N GLN A 439 -8.78 12.10 4.04
CA GLN A 439 -8.71 10.89 3.24
C GLN A 439 -10.09 10.51 2.70
N GLN A 440 -11.17 10.68 3.48
CA GLN A 440 -12.54 10.52 2.99
C GLN A 440 -12.98 11.63 2.01
N ARG A 441 -12.49 12.87 2.14
CA ARG A 441 -12.69 13.93 1.13
C ARG A 441 -12.05 13.54 -0.21
N ALA A 442 -10.76 13.16 -0.19
CA ALA A 442 -10.03 12.73 -1.37
C ALA A 442 -10.67 11.48 -2.02
N LEU A 443 -10.99 10.47 -1.21
CA LEU A 443 -11.67 9.25 -1.67
C LEU A 443 -13.04 9.57 -2.29
N ARG A 444 -13.82 10.51 -1.72
CA ARG A 444 -15.08 10.94 -2.34
C ARG A 444 -14.87 11.73 -3.62
N ALA A 445 -13.84 12.58 -3.70
CA ALA A 445 -13.54 13.35 -4.89
C ALA A 445 -13.14 12.45 -6.07
N ARG A 446 -12.40 11.36 -5.82
CA ARG A 446 -12.09 10.32 -6.81
C ARG A 446 -13.33 9.48 -7.18
N ASN A 447 -14.01 8.94 -6.17
CA ASN A 447 -14.98 7.85 -6.39
C ASN A 447 -16.42 8.31 -6.71
N CYS A 448 -16.71 9.62 -6.77
CA CYS A 448 -18.08 10.11 -6.90
C CYS A 448 -18.26 11.23 -7.94
N THR A 449 -19.32 11.08 -8.74
CA THR A 449 -19.79 12.04 -9.73
C THR A 449 -21.19 12.54 -9.34
N PRO A 450 -21.81 13.49 -10.07
CA PRO A 450 -23.18 13.93 -9.80
C PRO A 450 -24.26 12.83 -9.89
N SER A 451 -23.97 11.67 -10.48
CA SER A 451 -24.91 10.54 -10.60
C SER A 451 -24.77 9.47 -9.51
N GLY A 452 -23.69 9.48 -8.72
CA GLY A 452 -23.47 8.50 -7.64
C GLY A 452 -22.00 8.30 -7.29
N CYS A 453 -21.71 7.22 -6.56
CA CYS A 453 -20.35 6.82 -6.19
C CYS A 453 -20.07 5.36 -6.56
N ARG A 454 -18.86 5.05 -7.02
CA ARG A 454 -18.35 3.69 -7.26
C ARG A 454 -16.85 3.63 -6.87
N PRO A 455 -16.42 2.75 -5.95
CA PRO A 455 -17.22 1.96 -4.99
C PRO A 455 -18.10 2.84 -4.08
N MET A 456 -18.93 2.25 -3.21
CA MET A 456 -20.01 2.96 -2.49
C MET A 456 -19.49 3.90 -1.39
N THR A 457 -18.91 5.02 -1.83
CA THR A 457 -18.11 5.89 -0.99
C THR A 457 -19.00 6.81 -0.17
N ALA A 458 -18.82 6.79 1.17
CA ALA A 458 -19.59 7.61 2.09
C ALA A 458 -19.30 9.12 1.92
N THR A 459 -20.17 9.98 2.45
CA THR A 459 -19.93 11.42 2.52
C THR A 459 -18.95 11.72 3.65
N PRO A 460 -17.94 12.61 3.48
CA PRO A 460 -17.12 13.08 4.59
C PRO A 460 -17.98 13.52 5.78
N GLY A 461 -17.74 12.91 6.94
CA GLY A 461 -18.57 13.02 8.14
C GLY A 461 -19.41 11.77 8.45
N THR A 462 -19.61 10.87 7.48
CA THR A 462 -20.58 9.77 7.57
C THR A 462 -19.99 8.38 7.39
N SER A 463 -18.72 8.22 7.00
CA SER A 463 -18.09 6.89 6.97
C SER A 463 -17.83 6.37 8.38
N ARG A 464 -17.93 5.06 8.59
CA ARG A 464 -17.51 4.45 9.88
C ARG A 464 -15.98 4.42 10.01
N HIS A 465 -15.23 4.38 8.90
CA HIS A 465 -13.77 4.52 8.96
C HIS A 465 -13.32 5.88 9.52
N GLU A 466 -14.02 6.97 9.20
CA GLU A 466 -13.75 8.30 9.80
C GLU A 466 -13.91 8.33 11.33
N ARG A 467 -14.57 7.31 11.88
CA ARG A 467 -14.85 7.13 13.32
C ARG A 467 -14.03 6.02 13.94
N GLY A 468 -13.28 5.25 13.14
CA GLY A 468 -12.60 4.02 13.56
C GLY A 468 -13.55 2.85 13.79
N LEU A 469 -14.78 2.92 13.29
CA LEU A 469 -15.88 1.99 13.54
C LEU A 469 -16.07 0.91 12.45
N ALA A 470 -15.19 0.88 11.45
CA ALA A 470 -15.19 -0.07 10.33
C ALA A 470 -13.79 -0.60 10.06
N ILE A 471 -13.73 -1.77 9.42
CA ILE A 471 -12.54 -2.45 8.93
C ILE A 471 -12.85 -3.01 7.54
N ASP A 472 -12.00 -2.69 6.57
CA ASP A 472 -11.90 -3.39 5.29
C ASP A 472 -10.92 -4.56 5.48
N PHE A 473 -11.43 -5.77 5.72
CA PHE A 473 -10.66 -6.95 6.12
C PHE A 473 -9.89 -7.59 4.95
N THR A 474 -8.70 -8.11 5.26
CA THR A 474 -7.92 -9.02 4.43
C THR A 474 -7.82 -10.42 5.08
N VAL A 475 -7.53 -11.43 4.25
CA VAL A 475 -7.13 -12.78 4.67
C VAL A 475 -5.92 -13.20 3.84
N ASP A 476 -4.89 -13.75 4.49
CA ASP A 476 -3.61 -14.10 3.85
C ASP A 476 -3.01 -12.91 3.04
N GLY A 477 -3.21 -11.68 3.53
CA GLY A 477 -2.82 -10.42 2.87
C GLY A 477 -3.79 -9.89 1.80
N ARG A 478 -4.78 -10.68 1.35
CA ARG A 478 -5.70 -10.35 0.24
C ARG A 478 -7.05 -9.85 0.74
N VAL A 479 -7.67 -8.89 0.03
CA VAL A 479 -9.02 -8.37 0.34
C VAL A 479 -10.04 -9.52 0.45
N VAL A 480 -10.85 -9.54 1.52
CA VAL A 480 -11.84 -10.60 1.75
C VAL A 480 -12.95 -10.56 0.69
N SER A 481 -13.08 -11.64 -0.09
CA SER A 481 -14.12 -11.84 -1.10
C SER A 481 -15.14 -12.89 -0.65
N ALA A 482 -16.36 -12.89 -1.21
CA ALA A 482 -17.47 -13.75 -0.79
C ALA A 482 -17.26 -15.28 -0.94
N GLY A 483 -16.09 -15.72 -1.42
CA GLY A 483 -15.69 -17.13 -1.48
C GLY A 483 -14.43 -17.47 -0.67
N SER A 484 -13.82 -16.52 0.05
CA SER A 484 -12.57 -16.76 0.80
C SER A 484 -12.81 -17.46 2.15
N THR A 485 -11.74 -18.06 2.68
CA THR A 485 -11.65 -18.56 4.07
C THR A 485 -12.01 -17.47 5.07
N GLY A 486 -11.48 -16.25 4.87
CA GLY A 486 -11.79 -15.07 5.68
C GLY A 486 -13.27 -14.71 5.67
N TRP A 487 -13.92 -14.71 4.50
CA TRP A 487 -15.37 -14.46 4.41
C TRP A 487 -16.17 -15.54 5.12
N ALA A 488 -15.87 -16.82 4.88
CA ALA A 488 -16.59 -17.92 5.50
C ALA A 488 -16.50 -17.86 7.04
N TRP A 489 -15.33 -17.52 7.56
CA TRP A 489 -15.10 -17.34 9.00
C TRP A 489 -15.79 -16.08 9.55
N LEU A 490 -15.64 -14.92 8.90
CA LEU A 490 -16.27 -13.66 9.33
C LEU A 490 -17.81 -13.73 9.27
N ALA A 491 -18.38 -14.29 8.22
CA ALA A 491 -19.82 -14.51 8.06
C ALA A 491 -20.41 -15.41 9.17
N GLN A 492 -19.61 -16.33 9.71
CA GLN A 492 -20.01 -17.17 10.84
C GLN A 492 -19.80 -16.46 12.19
N ASN A 493 -18.67 -15.80 12.39
CA ASN A 493 -18.17 -15.44 13.73
C ASN A 493 -18.19 -13.94 14.06
N ALA A 494 -18.02 -13.03 13.09
CA ALA A 494 -17.79 -11.59 13.35
C ALA A 494 -18.93 -10.91 14.16
N HIS A 495 -20.16 -11.42 14.04
CA HIS A 495 -21.31 -10.94 14.81
C HIS A 495 -21.13 -11.09 16.34
N ALA A 496 -20.37 -12.08 16.81
CA ALA A 496 -20.08 -12.29 18.23
C ALA A 496 -19.13 -11.21 18.79
N TYR A 497 -18.40 -10.53 17.90
CA TYR A 497 -17.46 -9.44 18.20
C TYR A 497 -18.06 -8.06 17.86
N GLY A 498 -19.38 -7.98 17.64
CA GLY A 498 -20.13 -6.73 17.42
C GLY A 498 -20.15 -6.21 15.97
N LEU A 499 -19.50 -6.90 15.03
CA LEU A 499 -19.41 -6.48 13.63
C LEU A 499 -20.58 -6.97 12.76
N LYS A 500 -20.86 -6.21 11.69
CA LYS A 500 -21.82 -6.51 10.63
C LYS A 500 -21.21 -6.16 9.27
N ASN A 501 -21.45 -7.00 8.26
CA ASN A 501 -21.03 -6.73 6.89
C ASN A 501 -21.92 -5.66 6.23
N LEU A 502 -21.33 -4.81 5.38
CA LEU A 502 -22.07 -3.96 4.43
C LEU A 502 -22.53 -4.82 3.23
N PRO A 503 -23.85 -4.96 2.99
CA PRO A 503 -24.35 -5.84 1.92
C PRO A 503 -23.90 -5.38 0.53
N GLY A 504 -22.97 -6.13 -0.07
CA GLY A 504 -22.38 -5.86 -1.38
C GLY A 504 -20.86 -5.72 -1.37
N GLU A 505 -20.25 -5.49 -0.20
CA GLU A 505 -18.80 -5.32 -0.04
C GLU A 505 -18.29 -6.36 0.99
N PRO A 506 -17.92 -7.59 0.58
CA PRO A 506 -17.63 -8.70 1.51
C PRO A 506 -16.46 -8.47 2.46
N TRP A 507 -15.54 -7.57 2.09
CA TRP A 507 -14.42 -7.12 2.92
C TRP A 507 -14.83 -6.11 4.00
N HIS A 508 -15.93 -5.40 3.82
CA HIS A 508 -16.28 -4.27 4.67
C HIS A 508 -17.13 -4.71 5.87
N TRP A 509 -16.63 -4.47 7.08
CA TRP A 509 -17.31 -4.82 8.33
C TRP A 509 -17.28 -3.65 9.30
N SER A 510 -18.44 -3.25 9.82
CA SER A 510 -18.56 -2.15 10.77
C SER A 510 -19.56 -2.46 11.89
N VAL A 511 -19.59 -1.63 12.93
CA VAL A 511 -20.49 -1.86 14.09
C VAL A 511 -21.97 -1.85 13.72
N ASP A 512 -22.36 -1.23 12.61
CA ASP A 512 -23.75 -1.17 12.12
C ASP A 512 -23.98 -1.59 10.66
N GLY A 513 -22.93 -1.93 9.90
CA GLY A 513 -23.02 -2.40 8.51
C GLY A 513 -23.06 -1.29 7.46
N TRP A 514 -22.48 -0.13 7.79
CA TRP A 514 -22.38 1.12 7.01
C TRP A 514 -21.05 1.86 7.28
#